data_AF-A0A7L4TSE2-F1
#
_entry.id   AF-A0A7L4TSE2-F1
#
_cell.length_a   1.000
_cell.length_b   1.000
_cell.length_c   1.000
_cell.angle_alpha   90.00
_cell.angle_beta   90.00
_cell.angle_gamma   90.00
#
_symmetry.space_group_name_H-M   'P 1'
#
loop_
_entity.id
_entity.type
_entity.pdbx_description
1 polymer ?
#
loop_
_entity_poly.entity_id
_entity_poly.type
_entity_poly.pdbx_seq_one_letter_code
_entity_poly.pdbx_strand_id
1 'polypeptide(L)'
;MKKLIVLSAFYLIVSCGNKEQSKPAQTTAEEKEVPANVATEKESVPEFKKYLRKGILLKEPIQVFDKDLNVIETLDIKEITEVQILAKSTAMYNLAKSTDYCLKSNFIKINYKGKEHIVFGSSIYEINENAKFDFKSEKNEAFSVFSMTNFQMGASDDVELTGCDDFSLLVILNHKDNKYTTLAIPDNQEYKSKTKFANLIHDDGSSEEIYNAKVINDTLVMGIKVGYQEGYGSYFLKTALKDNFSKSEIANIKRFEEESSYNELK
;
A
#
# COMPACT_ATOMS: atom_id res chain seq x y z
N MET A 1 16.06 -71.69 0.14
CA MET A 1 15.93 -70.69 1.24
C MET A 1 14.48 -70.22 1.27
N LYS A 2 13.85 -70.28 2.47
CA LYS A 2 12.60 -69.69 3.00
C LYS A 2 11.47 -69.36 1.98
N LYS A 3 10.44 -70.20 1.80
CA LYS A 3 9.19 -70.45 2.58
C LYS A 3 8.19 -69.27 2.69
N LEU A 4 7.09 -69.46 1.94
CA LEU A 4 5.66 -69.14 2.13
C LEU A 4 5.16 -68.59 3.49
N ILE A 5 4.07 -67.78 3.44
CA ILE A 5 2.83 -67.75 4.27
C ILE A 5 2.25 -66.31 4.20
N VAL A 6 1.11 -65.99 3.57
CA VAL A 6 -0.32 -66.31 3.80
C VAL A 6 -1.02 -65.37 4.81
N LEU A 7 -2.07 -64.71 4.27
CA LEU A 7 -3.35 -64.20 4.81
C LEU A 7 -3.48 -63.38 6.12
N SER A 8 -4.38 -62.40 5.97
CA SER A 8 -5.53 -62.08 6.83
C SER A 8 -5.46 -60.91 7.82
N ALA A 9 -6.58 -60.18 7.77
CA ALA A 9 -6.97 -58.99 8.51
C ALA A 9 -7.05 -59.19 10.02
N PHE A 10 -6.87 -58.10 10.78
CA PHE A 10 -7.50 -57.94 12.08
C PHE A 10 -7.87 -56.47 12.34
N TYR A 11 -9.18 -56.24 12.38
CA TYR A 11 -9.84 -55.15 13.08
C TYR A 11 -9.67 -55.39 14.59
N LEU A 12 -9.29 -54.39 15.37
CA LEU A 12 -9.60 -54.34 16.79
C LEU A 12 -10.02 -52.92 17.21
N ILE A 13 -11.32 -52.83 17.47
CA ILE A 13 -12.02 -51.84 18.29
C ILE A 13 -11.83 -52.27 19.76
N VAL A 14 -12.15 -51.37 20.71
CA VAL A 14 -12.45 -51.52 22.16
C VAL A 14 -11.48 -50.65 22.98
N SER A 15 -11.84 -49.44 23.43
CA SER A 15 -12.79 -49.05 24.49
C SER A 15 -12.35 -49.39 25.92
N CYS A 16 -12.14 -48.35 26.74
CA CYS A 16 -12.46 -48.21 28.17
C CYS A 16 -12.41 -46.69 28.45
N GLY A 17 -13.41 -45.94 28.95
CA GLY A 17 -14.54 -46.31 29.77
C GLY A 17 -14.21 -46.09 31.25
N ASN A 18 -14.46 -44.90 31.80
CA ASN A 18 -15.11 -44.80 33.11
C ASN A 18 -15.72 -43.43 33.41
N LYS A 19 -16.90 -43.51 34.04
CA LYS A 19 -17.86 -42.48 34.41
C LYS A 19 -17.42 -41.70 35.66
N GLU A 20 -17.92 -40.48 35.84
CA GLU A 20 -18.91 -40.16 36.88
C GLU A 20 -19.53 -38.76 36.73
N GLN A 21 -20.83 -38.68 37.02
CA GLN A 21 -21.65 -37.47 37.07
C GLN A 21 -21.53 -36.79 38.44
N SER A 22 -21.54 -35.45 38.48
CA SER A 22 -22.25 -34.71 39.53
C SER A 22 -22.69 -33.31 39.06
N LYS A 23 -23.77 -32.84 39.69
CA LYS A 23 -24.70 -31.74 39.37
C LYS A 23 -24.13 -30.32 39.67
N PRO A 24 -24.85 -29.23 39.30
CA PRO A 24 -24.29 -27.88 39.14
C PRO A 24 -24.14 -27.14 40.48
N ALA A 25 -23.09 -26.31 40.57
CA ALA A 25 -22.97 -25.29 41.60
C ALA A 25 -22.95 -23.90 40.93
N GLN A 26 -23.85 -23.05 41.41
CA GLN A 26 -23.96 -21.64 41.05
C GLN A 26 -22.73 -20.85 41.49
N THR A 27 -22.28 -19.98 40.59
CA THR A 27 -21.96 -18.57 40.80
C THR A 27 -21.24 -18.17 42.10
N THR A 28 -19.95 -17.90 41.96
CA THR A 28 -19.33 -16.75 42.63
C THR A 28 -18.57 -15.98 41.55
N ALA A 29 -19.05 -14.78 41.23
CA ALA A 29 -18.37 -13.85 40.35
C ALA A 29 -17.17 -13.28 41.11
N GLU A 30 -15.96 -13.70 40.76
CA GLU A 30 -14.76 -12.90 41.03
C GLU A 30 -14.62 -11.90 39.89
N GLU A 31 -15.09 -10.70 40.16
CA GLU A 31 -14.78 -9.49 39.41
C GLU A 31 -13.27 -9.27 39.52
N LYS A 32 -12.52 -9.74 38.51
CA LYS A 32 -11.16 -9.27 38.28
C LYS A 32 -11.27 -7.81 37.89
N GLU A 33 -11.09 -6.93 38.87
CA GLU A 33 -10.76 -5.53 38.64
C GLU A 33 -9.59 -5.47 37.65
N VAL A 34 -9.90 -5.11 36.41
CA VAL A 34 -8.90 -4.68 35.44
C VAL A 34 -8.31 -3.40 36.03
N PRO A 35 -7.00 -3.31 36.32
CA PRO A 35 -6.44 -2.07 36.81
C PRO A 35 -6.65 -1.00 35.74
N ALA A 36 -7.52 -0.05 36.07
CA ALA A 36 -7.73 1.18 35.33
C ALA A 36 -6.46 2.02 35.46
N ASN A 37 -5.47 1.72 34.62
CA ASN A 37 -4.38 2.63 34.36
C ASN A 37 -3.80 2.35 32.96
N VAL A 38 -4.62 2.55 31.93
CA VAL A 38 -4.05 2.99 30.65
C VAL A 38 -3.64 4.43 30.89
N ALA A 39 -2.40 4.61 31.35
CA ALA A 39 -1.75 5.89 31.26
C ALA A 39 -1.84 6.29 29.78
N THR A 40 -2.65 7.32 29.48
CA THR A 40 -2.51 8.04 28.23
C THR A 40 -1.11 8.63 28.25
N GLU A 41 -0.14 7.90 27.69
CA GLU A 41 1.12 8.49 27.29
C GLU A 41 0.75 9.72 26.46
N LYS A 42 1.11 10.91 26.97
CA LYS A 42 1.12 12.09 26.12
C LYS A 42 2.06 11.73 24.99
N GLU A 43 1.52 11.62 23.77
CA GLU A 43 2.35 11.46 22.58
C GLU A 43 3.43 12.53 22.64
N SER A 44 4.69 12.07 22.66
CA SER A 44 5.83 12.96 22.77
C SER A 44 5.86 13.90 21.57
N VAL A 45 6.29 15.14 21.82
CA VAL A 45 6.52 16.12 20.76
C VAL A 45 7.37 15.47 19.66
N PRO A 46 6.92 15.49 18.39
CA PRO A 46 7.60 14.80 17.31
C PRO A 46 9.01 15.32 17.08
N GLU A 47 9.97 14.41 17.13
CA GLU A 47 11.32 14.66 16.64
C GLU A 47 11.35 14.45 15.13
N PHE A 48 11.93 15.38 14.39
CA PHE A 48 12.04 15.33 12.93
C PHE A 48 13.48 15.13 12.48
N LYS A 49 13.69 14.21 11.53
CA LYS A 49 14.95 14.03 10.82
C LYS A 49 14.84 14.58 9.41
N LYS A 50 15.90 15.27 8.96
CA LYS A 50 16.00 15.81 7.60
C LYS A 50 15.80 14.69 6.59
N TYR A 51 14.86 14.89 5.68
CA TYR A 51 14.45 13.91 4.69
C TYR A 51 14.03 14.67 3.41
N LEU A 52 15.01 14.96 2.56
CA LEU A 52 14.78 15.78 1.37
C LEU A 52 14.33 14.91 0.19
N ARG A 53 13.06 15.03 -0.17
CA ARG A 53 12.42 14.30 -1.27
C ARG A 53 11.35 15.16 -1.95
N LYS A 54 10.93 14.80 -3.16
CA LYS A 54 9.73 15.38 -3.76
C LYS A 54 8.50 14.63 -3.26
N GLY A 55 7.42 15.36 -3.07
CA GLY A 55 6.13 14.78 -2.74
C GLY A 55 5.00 15.36 -3.58
N ILE A 56 3.84 14.71 -3.50
CA ILE A 56 2.61 15.09 -4.16
C ILE A 56 1.52 15.24 -3.11
N LEU A 57 0.79 16.36 -3.19
CA LEU A 57 -0.50 16.53 -2.54
C LEU A 57 -1.60 16.28 -3.58
N LEU A 58 -2.54 15.39 -3.26
CA LEU A 58 -3.72 15.15 -4.08
C LEU A 58 -4.75 16.27 -3.89
N LYS A 59 -5.75 16.31 -4.79
CA LYS A 59 -6.84 17.30 -4.79
C LYS A 59 -7.85 17.02 -3.67
N GLU A 60 -7.44 17.21 -2.43
CA GLU A 60 -8.24 16.98 -1.22
C GLU A 60 -7.88 18.02 -0.13
N PRO A 61 -8.76 18.26 0.86
CA PRO A 61 -8.42 19.08 2.02
C PRO A 61 -7.35 18.40 2.90
N ILE A 62 -6.31 19.14 3.27
CA ILE A 62 -5.17 18.60 4.06
C ILE A 62 -5.08 19.34 5.39
N GLN A 63 -5.15 18.60 6.50
CA GLN A 63 -4.94 19.16 7.82
C GLN A 63 -3.46 19.50 8.05
N VAL A 64 -3.21 20.66 8.61
CA VAL A 64 -1.88 21.11 9.01
C VAL A 64 -1.81 21.21 10.52
N PHE A 65 -0.67 20.80 11.05
CA PHE A 65 -0.42 20.67 12.47
C PHE A 65 0.63 21.67 12.94
N ASP A 66 0.54 22.08 14.21
CA ASP A 66 1.65 22.72 14.90
C ASP A 66 2.68 21.69 15.41
N LYS A 67 3.71 22.18 16.09
CA LYS A 67 4.76 21.35 16.69
C LYS A 67 4.25 20.42 17.80
N ASP A 68 3.11 20.76 18.40
CA ASP A 68 2.47 20.04 19.50
C ASP A 68 1.35 19.12 18.97
N LEU A 69 1.31 18.92 17.64
CA LEU A 69 0.37 18.06 16.91
C LEU A 69 -1.10 18.50 17.00
N ASN A 70 -1.36 19.77 17.28
CA ASN A 70 -2.71 20.33 17.18
C ASN A 70 -2.98 20.79 15.74
N VAL A 71 -4.19 20.53 15.24
CA VAL A 71 -4.63 21.05 13.95
C VAL A 71 -4.77 22.57 14.04
N ILE A 72 -4.10 23.30 13.15
CA ILE A 72 -4.08 24.77 13.13
C ILE A 72 -4.67 25.38 11.86
N GLU A 73 -4.66 24.65 10.74
CA GLU A 73 -5.27 25.08 9.49
C GLU A 73 -5.64 23.87 8.62
N THR A 74 -6.41 24.12 7.56
CA THR A 74 -6.69 23.13 6.51
C THR A 74 -6.36 23.74 5.16
N LEU A 75 -5.46 23.11 4.42
CA LEU A 75 -5.09 23.52 3.07
C LEU A 75 -6.11 22.93 2.08
N ASP A 76 -6.62 23.77 1.20
CA ASP A 76 -7.56 23.37 0.16
C ASP A 76 -6.81 23.23 -1.17
N ILE A 77 -6.40 21.99 -1.48
CA ILE A 77 -5.59 21.68 -2.65
C ILE A 77 -6.50 21.57 -3.88
N LYS A 78 -6.37 22.53 -4.81
CA LYS A 78 -7.25 22.67 -5.98
C LYS A 78 -6.89 21.76 -7.16
N GLU A 79 -5.63 21.38 -7.24
CA GLU A 79 -5.05 20.51 -8.26
C GLU A 79 -3.91 19.69 -7.67
N ILE A 80 -3.60 18.55 -8.28
CA ILE A 80 -2.49 17.71 -7.82
C ILE A 80 -1.21 18.54 -7.89
N THR A 81 -0.54 18.71 -6.75
CA THR A 81 0.56 19.67 -6.60
C THR A 81 1.82 18.99 -6.10
N GLU A 82 2.94 19.23 -6.78
CA GLU A 82 4.27 18.86 -6.29
C GLU A 82 4.70 19.79 -5.14
N VAL A 83 5.28 19.19 -4.10
CA VAL A 83 5.85 19.87 -2.94
C VAL A 83 7.23 19.31 -2.60
N GLN A 84 8.02 20.09 -1.88
CA GLN A 84 9.28 19.61 -1.32
C GLN A 84 9.03 19.03 0.07
N ILE A 85 9.37 17.77 0.29
CA ILE A 85 9.46 17.16 1.62
C ILE A 85 10.81 17.58 2.23
N LEU A 86 10.76 18.08 3.46
CA LEU A 86 11.89 18.66 4.18
C LEU A 86 12.39 17.71 5.28
N ALA A 87 11.47 17.10 6.01
CA ALA A 87 11.77 16.22 7.12
C ALA A 87 10.62 15.24 7.41
N LYS A 88 10.96 14.13 8.04
CA LYS A 88 10.05 13.07 8.48
C LYS A 88 10.19 12.87 9.99
N SER A 89 9.09 12.66 10.69
CA SER A 89 9.15 12.32 12.11
C SER A 89 9.87 10.99 12.33
N THR A 90 10.58 10.84 13.43
CA THR A 90 11.28 9.58 13.77
C THR A 90 10.30 8.48 14.16
N ALA A 91 9.20 8.84 14.81
CA ALA A 91 8.12 7.94 15.19
C ALA A 91 6.92 8.06 14.24
N MET A 92 6.08 7.01 14.25
CA MET A 92 4.76 7.00 13.61
C MET A 92 3.68 7.18 14.67
N TYR A 93 2.60 7.87 14.29
CA TYR A 93 1.53 8.31 15.19
C TYR A 93 0.19 7.82 14.67
N ASN A 94 -0.80 7.66 15.56
CA ASN A 94 -2.15 7.27 15.17
C ASN A 94 -3.15 8.39 15.52
N LEU A 95 -3.43 9.27 14.57
CA LEU A 95 -4.37 10.39 14.77
C LEU A 95 -5.77 9.95 15.17
N ALA A 96 -6.22 8.78 14.68
CA ALA A 96 -7.54 8.26 15.01
C ALA A 96 -7.63 7.72 16.45
N LYS A 97 -6.49 7.62 17.17
CA LYS A 97 -6.36 6.90 18.45
C LYS A 97 -6.96 5.49 18.36
N SER A 98 -6.89 4.90 17.17
CA SER A 98 -7.39 3.57 16.89
C SER A 98 -6.38 2.53 17.39
N THR A 99 -6.87 1.34 17.70
CA THR A 99 -6.01 0.16 17.91
C THR A 99 -5.48 -0.42 16.60
N ASP A 100 -5.97 0.05 15.46
CA ASP A 100 -5.50 -0.35 14.14
C ASP A 100 -4.08 0.18 13.90
N TYR A 101 -3.12 -0.73 13.95
CA TYR A 101 -1.70 -0.46 13.75
C TYR A 101 -1.41 0.10 12.35
N CYS A 102 -2.19 -0.31 11.34
CA CYS A 102 -1.97 0.08 9.95
C CYS A 102 -2.30 1.53 9.69
N LEU A 103 -3.08 2.19 10.56
CA LEU A 103 -3.38 3.62 10.45
C LEU A 103 -2.26 4.53 11.00
N LYS A 104 -1.19 3.94 11.55
CA LYS A 104 -0.02 4.72 11.98
C LYS A 104 0.66 5.35 10.78
N SER A 105 1.09 6.60 10.92
CA SER A 105 1.82 7.32 9.88
C SER A 105 2.82 8.31 10.49
N ASN A 106 3.90 8.62 9.75
CA ASN A 106 4.79 9.69 10.15
C ASN A 106 4.12 11.07 9.97
N PHE A 107 4.56 12.06 10.75
CA PHE A 107 4.36 13.46 10.38
C PHE A 107 5.44 13.91 9.41
N ILE A 108 5.06 14.73 8.44
CA ILE A 108 5.93 15.17 7.35
C ILE A 108 5.97 16.70 7.34
N LYS A 109 7.19 17.25 7.35
CA LYS A 109 7.41 18.68 7.09
C LYS A 109 7.55 18.90 5.60
N ILE A 110 6.76 19.81 5.06
CA ILE A 110 6.72 20.12 3.63
C ILE A 110 6.91 21.62 3.40
N ASN A 111 7.47 21.99 2.25
CA ASN A 111 7.35 23.34 1.71
C ASN A 111 6.21 23.38 0.70
N TYR A 112 5.17 24.16 1.00
CA TYR A 112 4.08 24.43 0.08
C TYR A 112 3.94 25.94 -0.08
N LYS A 113 4.03 26.42 -1.33
CA LYS A 113 3.95 27.86 -1.67
C LYS A 113 4.91 28.74 -0.85
N GLY A 114 6.10 28.24 -0.54
CA GLY A 114 7.13 28.98 0.19
C GLY A 114 6.97 28.97 1.72
N LYS A 115 5.96 28.29 2.26
CA LYS A 115 5.73 28.14 3.72
C LYS A 115 5.98 26.70 4.16
N GLU A 116 6.57 26.52 5.33
CA GLU A 116 6.69 25.21 5.97
C GLU A 116 5.35 24.82 6.62
N HIS A 117 4.91 23.59 6.38
CA HIS A 117 3.74 22.99 7.02
C HIS A 117 4.10 21.62 7.57
N ILE A 118 3.49 21.22 8.69
CA ILE A 118 3.51 19.84 9.19
C ILE A 118 2.19 19.20 8.78
N VAL A 119 2.24 18.10 8.05
CA VAL A 119 1.07 17.33 7.61
C VAL A 119 1.18 15.89 8.09
N PHE A 120 0.04 15.20 8.18
CA PHE A 120 0.04 13.78 8.48
C PHE A 120 0.37 12.97 7.22
N GLY A 121 1.23 11.97 7.38
CA GLY A 121 1.90 11.27 6.28
C GLY A 121 0.98 10.47 5.37
N SER A 122 -0.24 10.14 5.81
CA SER A 122 -1.25 9.50 4.94
C SER A 122 -1.84 10.46 3.89
N SER A 123 -1.67 11.78 4.07
CA SER A 123 -2.20 12.83 3.19
C SER A 123 -1.18 13.38 2.19
N ILE A 124 0.04 12.85 2.19
CA ILE A 124 1.11 13.23 1.25
C ILE A 124 1.79 11.97 0.73
N TYR A 125 2.16 12.00 -0.55
CA TYR A 125 2.84 10.90 -1.21
C TYR A 125 4.26 11.31 -1.59
N GLU A 126 5.26 10.47 -1.36
CA GLU A 126 6.60 10.61 -1.90
C GLU A 126 6.64 10.12 -3.36
N ILE A 127 7.29 10.87 -4.25
CA ILE A 127 7.52 10.43 -5.63
C ILE A 127 8.71 9.48 -5.67
N ASN A 128 8.53 8.29 -6.25
CA ASN A 128 9.63 7.39 -6.55
C ASN A 128 10.26 7.74 -7.92
N GLU A 129 11.24 8.64 -7.90
CA GLU A 129 11.99 9.07 -9.10
C GLU A 129 12.78 7.92 -9.75
N ASN A 130 13.11 6.85 -9.00
CA ASN A 130 13.82 5.69 -9.54
C ASN A 130 12.90 4.79 -10.38
N ALA A 131 11.58 4.87 -10.17
CA ALA A 131 10.56 4.11 -10.90
C ALA A 131 9.89 4.96 -12.01
N LYS A 132 10.60 5.95 -12.54
CA LYS A 132 10.11 6.84 -13.59
C LYS A 132 10.23 6.19 -14.97
N PHE A 133 9.15 6.26 -15.75
CA PHE A 133 9.15 5.91 -17.17
C PHE A 133 8.74 7.11 -18.02
N ASP A 134 9.62 7.53 -18.93
CA ASP A 134 9.33 8.58 -19.90
C ASP A 134 8.68 7.98 -21.16
N PHE A 135 7.64 8.63 -21.66
CA PHE A 135 6.97 8.23 -22.90
C PHE A 135 6.49 9.45 -23.67
N LYS A 136 6.07 9.23 -24.93
CA LYS A 136 5.52 10.28 -25.78
C LYS A 136 4.20 9.86 -26.38
N SER A 137 3.28 10.82 -26.52
CA SER A 137 2.07 10.61 -27.33
C SER A 137 2.42 10.51 -28.82
N GLU A 138 1.45 10.10 -29.63
CA GLU A 138 1.59 10.08 -31.09
C GLU A 138 1.82 11.48 -31.69
N LYS A 139 1.37 12.52 -30.97
CA LYS A 139 1.62 13.93 -31.31
C LYS A 139 2.97 14.43 -30.76
N ASN A 140 3.84 13.53 -30.30
CA ASN A 140 5.17 13.81 -29.75
C ASN A 140 5.15 14.71 -28.49
N GLU A 141 4.03 14.77 -27.77
CA GLU A 141 3.97 15.39 -26.44
C GLU A 141 4.64 14.47 -25.42
N ALA A 142 5.48 15.03 -24.55
CA ALA A 142 6.28 14.26 -23.60
C ALA A 142 5.56 14.10 -22.26
N PHE A 143 5.62 12.90 -21.70
CA PHE A 143 5.06 12.53 -20.41
C PHE A 143 6.05 11.70 -19.60
N SER A 144 5.82 11.64 -18.30
CA SER A 144 6.44 10.65 -17.42
C SER A 144 5.37 10.01 -16.54
N VAL A 145 5.50 8.72 -16.25
CA VAL A 145 4.73 8.05 -15.19
C VAL A 145 5.66 7.70 -14.02
N PHE A 146 5.14 7.86 -12.81
CA PHE A 146 5.82 7.57 -11.56
C PHE A 146 4.88 6.78 -10.66
N SER A 147 5.46 5.99 -9.77
CA SER A 147 4.77 5.54 -8.56
C SER A 147 5.00 6.53 -7.43
N MET A 148 4.01 6.64 -6.54
CA MET A 148 4.09 7.47 -5.34
C MET A 148 3.48 6.78 -4.13
N THR A 149 4.15 6.82 -2.99
CA THR A 149 3.78 6.06 -1.78
C THR A 149 3.57 7.03 -0.63
N ASN A 150 2.57 6.81 0.21
CA ASN A 150 2.38 7.65 1.40
C ASN A 150 3.33 7.21 2.53
N PHE A 151 3.24 7.87 3.69
CA PHE A 151 4.07 7.54 4.85
C PHE A 151 3.28 6.80 5.94
N GLN A 152 2.25 6.07 5.54
CA GLN A 152 1.51 5.18 6.44
C GLN A 152 2.32 3.90 6.69
N MET A 153 1.95 3.14 7.72
CA MET A 153 2.55 1.84 7.99
C MET A 153 2.37 0.93 6.76
N GLY A 154 3.49 0.54 6.15
CA GLY A 154 3.51 -0.40 5.03
C GLY A 154 3.52 -1.85 5.51
N ALA A 155 3.68 -2.79 4.58
CA ALA A 155 3.64 -4.24 4.84
C ALA A 155 4.77 -4.74 5.76
N SER A 156 5.84 -3.97 5.90
CA SER A 156 6.93 -4.25 6.82
C SER A 156 7.44 -2.97 7.49
N ASP A 157 8.04 -3.13 8.66
CA ASP A 157 8.83 -2.09 9.32
C ASP A 157 10.27 -2.58 9.55
N ASP A 158 11.05 -1.82 10.33
CA ASP A 158 12.45 -2.15 10.60
C ASP A 158 12.62 -3.44 11.43
N VAL A 159 11.54 -4.03 11.96
CA VAL A 159 11.55 -5.20 12.84
C VAL A 159 10.94 -6.42 12.15
N GLU A 160 9.74 -6.29 11.59
CA GLU A 160 8.99 -7.43 11.06
C GLU A 160 7.95 -7.05 9.98
N LEU A 161 7.30 -8.07 9.42
CA LEU A 161 6.08 -7.89 8.65
C LEU A 161 4.96 -7.40 9.57
N THR A 162 4.23 -6.38 9.12
CA THR A 162 3.21 -5.72 9.91
C THR A 162 1.81 -6.28 9.64
N GLY A 163 1.64 -7.02 8.53
CA GLY A 163 0.35 -7.47 8.02
C GLY A 163 -0.53 -6.33 7.48
N CYS A 164 0.04 -5.15 7.23
CA CYS A 164 -0.66 -4.02 6.65
C CYS A 164 -0.63 -4.04 5.12
N ASP A 165 -1.74 -3.66 4.49
CA ASP A 165 -1.79 -3.44 3.04
C ASP A 165 -0.83 -2.28 2.68
N ASP A 166 -0.02 -2.46 1.64
CA ASP A 166 0.84 -1.39 1.09
C ASP A 166 0.71 -1.32 -0.42
N PHE A 167 0.69 -0.10 -0.94
CA PHE A 167 0.52 0.18 -2.35
C PHE A 167 1.11 1.53 -2.74
N SER A 168 1.57 1.62 -3.98
CA SER A 168 1.99 2.87 -4.59
C SER A 168 0.98 3.35 -5.62
N LEU A 169 0.49 4.57 -5.50
CA LEU A 169 -0.40 5.16 -6.51
C LEU A 169 0.40 5.51 -7.77
N LEU A 170 -0.27 5.49 -8.92
CA LEU A 170 0.31 5.92 -10.19
C LEU A 170 -0.08 7.36 -10.51
N VAL A 171 0.91 8.16 -10.92
CA VAL A 171 0.74 9.54 -11.35
C VAL A 171 1.50 9.80 -12.65
N ILE A 172 0.90 10.60 -13.54
CA ILE A 172 1.46 11.03 -14.82
C ILE A 172 1.77 12.51 -14.76
N LEU A 173 2.96 12.90 -15.17
CA LEU A 173 3.36 14.27 -15.44
C LEU A 173 3.28 14.55 -16.93
N ASN A 174 2.56 15.60 -17.31
CA ASN A 174 2.65 16.20 -18.63
C ASN A 174 3.73 17.30 -18.63
N HIS A 175 4.79 17.13 -19.43
CA HIS A 175 5.90 18.08 -19.46
C HIS A 175 5.57 19.40 -20.16
N LYS A 176 4.49 19.45 -20.95
CA LYS A 176 4.10 20.64 -21.70
C LYS A 176 3.57 21.75 -20.79
N ASP A 177 2.73 21.38 -19.81
CA ASP A 177 2.08 22.30 -18.89
C ASP A 177 2.46 22.05 -17.42
N ASN A 178 3.38 21.11 -17.17
CA ASN A 178 3.86 20.71 -15.86
C ASN A 178 2.72 20.30 -14.91
N LYS A 179 1.73 19.57 -15.44
CA LYS A 179 0.57 19.11 -14.67
C LYS A 179 0.63 17.63 -14.37
N TYR A 180 0.23 17.32 -13.15
CA TYR A 180 0.07 15.96 -12.65
C TYR A 180 -1.37 15.48 -12.78
N THR A 181 -1.54 14.23 -13.20
CA THR A 181 -2.82 13.53 -13.28
C THR A 181 -2.70 12.12 -12.73
N THR A 182 -3.67 11.66 -11.95
CA THR A 182 -3.80 10.26 -11.51
C THR A 182 -4.49 9.41 -12.57
N LEU A 183 -4.19 8.11 -12.58
CA LEU A 183 -4.91 7.15 -13.43
C LEU A 183 -6.13 6.60 -12.69
N ALA A 184 -7.25 6.43 -13.40
CA ALA A 184 -8.41 5.75 -12.84
C ALA A 184 -8.09 4.28 -12.51
N ILE A 185 -8.75 3.75 -11.47
CA ILE A 185 -8.70 2.31 -11.15
C ILE A 185 -9.14 1.47 -12.36
N PRO A 186 -8.53 0.29 -12.62
CA PRO A 186 -8.95 -0.54 -13.75
C PRO A 186 -10.38 -1.06 -13.61
N ASP A 187 -11.20 -0.89 -14.65
CA ASP A 187 -12.64 -1.19 -14.62
C ASP A 187 -12.95 -2.69 -14.51
N ASN A 188 -11.99 -3.54 -14.90
CA ASN A 188 -12.14 -4.99 -15.00
C ASN A 188 -11.47 -5.77 -13.85
N GLN A 189 -11.27 -5.15 -12.70
CA GLN A 189 -10.87 -5.85 -11.49
C GLN A 189 -12.10 -6.41 -10.77
N GLU A 190 -12.09 -7.72 -10.47
CA GLU A 190 -13.13 -8.36 -9.64
C GLU A 190 -13.16 -7.78 -8.22
N TYR A 191 -11.98 -7.51 -7.67
CA TYR A 191 -11.81 -6.78 -6.41
C TYR A 191 -11.61 -5.30 -6.71
N LYS A 192 -12.59 -4.46 -6.34
CA LYS A 192 -12.40 -3.02 -6.35
C LYS A 192 -11.43 -2.66 -5.22
N SER A 193 -10.23 -2.21 -5.58
CA SER A 193 -9.29 -1.62 -4.63
C SER A 193 -10.00 -0.56 -3.78
N LYS A 194 -9.63 -0.45 -2.50
CA LYS A 194 -10.10 0.63 -1.61
C LYS A 194 -9.65 2.02 -2.10
N THR A 195 -8.70 2.07 -3.03
CA THR A 195 -8.15 3.29 -3.59
C THR A 195 -9.01 3.83 -4.74
N LYS A 196 -8.98 5.15 -4.95
CA LYS A 196 -9.69 5.82 -6.05
C LYS A 196 -8.94 5.74 -7.39
N PHE A 197 -7.67 5.30 -7.36
CA PHE A 197 -6.72 5.44 -8.47
C PHE A 197 -6.00 4.12 -8.74
N ALA A 198 -5.47 3.96 -9.95
CA ALA A 198 -4.59 2.83 -10.23
C ALA A 198 -3.38 2.86 -9.31
N ASN A 199 -3.01 1.68 -8.84
CA ASN A 199 -1.95 1.48 -7.87
C ASN A 199 -1.16 0.21 -8.21
N LEU A 200 0.05 0.13 -7.66
CA LEU A 200 0.91 -1.04 -7.64
C LEU A 200 0.87 -1.60 -6.22
N ILE A 201 0.60 -2.89 -6.09
CA ILE A 201 0.53 -3.58 -4.79
C ILE A 201 1.94 -3.92 -4.29
N HIS A 202 2.20 -3.77 -2.99
CA HIS A 202 3.45 -4.12 -2.33
C HIS A 202 3.21 -4.75 -0.95
N ASP A 203 2.33 -5.74 -0.88
CA ASP A 203 1.95 -6.41 0.38
C ASP A 203 2.71 -7.73 0.61
N ASP A 204 2.40 -8.41 1.71
CA ASP A 204 3.02 -9.68 2.10
C ASP A 204 2.82 -10.80 1.05
N GLY A 205 1.80 -10.70 0.20
CA GLY A 205 1.45 -11.70 -0.81
C GLY A 205 1.98 -11.37 -2.20
N SER A 206 2.11 -10.09 -2.53
CA SER A 206 2.46 -9.65 -3.88
C SER A 206 3.21 -8.32 -3.95
N SER A 207 4.10 -8.21 -4.93
CA SER A 207 4.77 -6.96 -5.29
C SER A 207 4.60 -6.67 -6.78
N GLU A 208 4.28 -5.43 -7.12
CA GLU A 208 4.09 -5.01 -8.50
C GLU A 208 5.07 -3.90 -8.88
N GLU A 209 5.67 -3.99 -10.06
CA GLU A 209 6.54 -2.94 -10.59
C GLU A 209 6.26 -2.67 -12.06
N ILE A 210 6.34 -1.40 -12.47
CA ILE A 210 6.32 -1.05 -13.89
C ILE A 210 7.66 -1.45 -14.48
N TYR A 211 7.63 -2.10 -15.64
CA TYR A 211 8.85 -2.44 -16.37
C TYR A 211 8.97 -1.80 -17.75
N ASN A 212 7.86 -1.32 -18.28
CA ASN A 212 7.80 -0.66 -19.57
C ASN A 212 6.58 0.26 -19.60
N ALA A 213 6.68 1.39 -20.31
CA ALA A 213 5.58 2.27 -20.61
C ALA A 213 5.72 2.80 -22.04
N LYS A 214 4.70 2.60 -22.88
CA LYS A 214 4.69 3.10 -24.26
C LYS A 214 3.28 3.47 -24.71
N VAL A 215 3.18 4.33 -25.72
CA VAL A 215 1.90 4.69 -26.34
C VAL A 215 1.70 3.90 -27.62
N ILE A 216 0.53 3.30 -27.77
CA ILE A 216 0.08 2.60 -28.98
C ILE A 216 -1.36 3.02 -29.26
N ASN A 217 -1.64 3.60 -30.42
CA ASN A 217 -3.00 4.02 -30.83
C ASN A 217 -3.67 4.90 -29.76
N ASP A 218 -2.97 5.97 -29.33
CA ASP A 218 -3.41 6.91 -28.29
C ASP A 218 -3.70 6.27 -26.91
N THR A 219 -3.17 5.07 -26.66
CA THR A 219 -3.30 4.34 -25.39
C THR A 219 -1.93 4.17 -24.75
N LEU A 220 -1.77 4.63 -23.52
CA LEU A 220 -0.63 4.29 -22.67
C LEU A 220 -0.76 2.82 -22.26
N VAL A 221 0.22 2.02 -22.62
CA VAL A 221 0.35 0.61 -22.27
C VAL A 221 1.55 0.47 -21.35
N MET A 222 1.28 0.20 -20.07
CA MET A 222 2.30 -0.08 -19.07
C MET A 222 2.40 -1.58 -18.84
N GLY A 223 3.60 -2.12 -18.98
CA GLY A 223 3.91 -3.47 -18.54
C GLY A 223 4.12 -3.48 -17.05
N ILE A 224 3.31 -4.28 -16.33
CA ILE A 224 3.45 -4.51 -14.90
C ILE A 224 3.98 -5.92 -14.68
N LYS A 225 5.06 -6.03 -13.92
CA LYS A 225 5.59 -7.30 -13.41
C LYS A 225 5.01 -7.51 -12.02
N VAL A 226 4.64 -8.74 -11.72
CA VAL A 226 4.08 -9.15 -10.44
C VAL A 226 4.99 -10.23 -9.86
N GLY A 227 5.48 -10.02 -8.64
CA GLY A 227 6.04 -11.06 -7.80
C GLY A 227 4.97 -11.59 -6.85
N TYR A 228 4.94 -12.91 -6.65
CA TYR A 228 4.14 -13.57 -5.63
C TYR A 228 5.08 -14.30 -4.66
N GLN A 229 4.57 -14.76 -3.51
CA GLN A 229 5.33 -15.68 -2.64
C GLN A 229 5.79 -16.94 -3.39
N GLU A 230 4.95 -17.42 -4.32
CA GLU A 230 5.24 -18.57 -5.17
C GLU A 230 5.08 -18.20 -6.64
N GLY A 231 6.20 -17.82 -7.26
CA GLY A 231 6.28 -17.50 -8.68
C GLY A 231 5.97 -16.04 -9.00
N TYR A 232 5.59 -15.80 -10.25
CA TYR A 232 5.56 -14.48 -10.83
C TYR A 232 4.44 -14.33 -11.86
N GLY A 233 4.19 -13.11 -12.26
CA GLY A 233 3.23 -12.77 -13.31
C GLY A 233 3.56 -11.47 -14.01
N SER A 234 2.78 -11.20 -15.04
CA SER A 234 2.80 -9.91 -15.71
C SER A 234 1.45 -9.62 -16.32
N TYR A 235 1.15 -8.34 -16.50
CA TYR A 235 -0.01 -7.88 -17.25
C TYR A 235 0.28 -6.52 -17.88
N PHE A 236 -0.64 -6.05 -18.71
CA PHE A 236 -0.64 -4.69 -19.22
C PHE A 236 -1.71 -3.86 -18.52
N LEU A 237 -1.31 -2.79 -17.87
CA LEU A 237 -2.23 -1.71 -17.46
C LEU A 237 -2.34 -0.72 -18.62
N LYS A 238 -3.56 -0.59 -19.16
CA LYS A 238 -3.84 0.28 -20.30
C LYS A 238 -4.73 1.43 -19.89
N THR A 239 -4.43 2.63 -20.38
CA THR A 239 -5.27 3.82 -20.17
C THR A 239 -5.17 4.75 -21.37
N ALA A 240 -6.25 5.42 -21.74
CA ALA A 240 -6.28 6.31 -22.89
C ALA A 240 -5.69 7.69 -22.56
N LEU A 241 -5.01 8.31 -23.52
CA LEU A 241 -4.48 9.68 -23.33
C LEU A 241 -5.57 10.73 -23.57
N LYS A 242 -6.40 10.55 -24.61
CA LYS A 242 -7.47 11.50 -24.99
C LYS A 242 -8.50 11.83 -23.92
N ASP A 243 -8.71 10.93 -22.97
CA ASP A 243 -9.69 11.10 -21.89
C ASP A 243 -9.02 11.50 -20.57
N ASN A 244 -7.75 11.93 -20.63
CA ASN A 244 -6.95 12.30 -19.47
C ASN A 244 -6.89 11.16 -18.43
N PHE A 245 -6.66 9.94 -18.91
CA PHE A 245 -6.45 8.74 -18.09
C PHE A 245 -7.66 8.37 -17.20
N SER A 246 -8.87 8.77 -17.63
CA SER A 246 -10.10 8.61 -16.86
C SER A 246 -10.63 7.18 -16.82
N LYS A 247 -10.08 6.30 -17.68
CA LYS A 247 -10.41 4.88 -17.76
C LYS A 247 -9.15 4.05 -17.88
N SER A 248 -9.14 2.92 -17.18
CA SER A 248 -8.05 1.97 -17.24
C SER A 248 -8.58 0.54 -17.32
N GLU A 249 -7.79 -0.36 -17.89
CA GLU A 249 -8.06 -1.79 -17.90
C GLU A 249 -6.78 -2.60 -17.71
N ILE A 250 -6.91 -3.79 -17.13
CA ILE A 250 -5.87 -4.81 -17.09
C ILE A 250 -6.07 -5.77 -18.26
N ALA A 251 -5.01 -6.07 -18.99
CA ALA A 251 -5.07 -7.00 -20.11
C ALA A 251 -3.88 -7.97 -20.13
N ASN A 252 -4.05 -9.09 -20.82
CA ASN A 252 -2.99 -10.06 -21.13
C ASN A 252 -2.24 -10.56 -19.89
N ILE A 253 -2.99 -10.94 -18.84
CA ILE A 253 -2.42 -11.52 -17.62
C ILE A 253 -1.70 -12.83 -17.98
N LYS A 254 -0.44 -12.94 -17.57
CA LYS A 254 0.39 -14.14 -17.67
C LYS A 254 0.94 -14.49 -16.30
N ARG A 255 1.09 -15.79 -16.03
CA ARG A 255 1.77 -16.32 -14.84
C ARG A 255 2.93 -17.21 -15.26
N PHE A 256 3.97 -17.23 -14.45
CA PHE A 256 5.18 -18.00 -14.69
C PHE A 256 5.82 -18.39 -13.35
N GLU A 257 6.47 -19.55 -13.31
CA GLU A 257 7.10 -20.07 -12.09
C GLU A 257 8.47 -19.41 -11.85
N GLU A 258 9.23 -19.16 -12.92
CA GLU A 258 10.58 -18.61 -12.85
C GLU A 258 10.65 -17.16 -13.31
N GLU A 259 11.38 -16.32 -12.56
CA GLU A 259 11.64 -14.92 -12.93
C GLU A 259 12.37 -14.77 -14.27
N SER A 260 13.15 -15.79 -14.67
CA SER A 260 13.89 -15.84 -15.94
C SER A 260 12.96 -15.61 -17.15
N SER A 261 11.73 -16.15 -17.08
CA SER A 261 10.70 -16.06 -18.12
C SER A 261 10.21 -14.62 -18.34
N TYR A 262 10.37 -13.74 -17.35
CA TYR A 262 10.04 -12.33 -17.50
C TYR A 262 11.06 -11.56 -18.34
N ASN A 263 12.34 -11.94 -18.33
CA ASN A 263 13.35 -11.25 -19.14
C ASN A 263 13.07 -11.36 -20.65
N GLU A 264 12.27 -12.36 -21.06
CA GLU A 264 11.81 -12.54 -22.44
C GLU A 264 10.65 -11.61 -22.82
N LEU A 265 10.04 -10.89 -21.88
CA LEU A 265 8.91 -9.97 -22.09
C LEU A 265 9.33 -8.52 -22.35
N LYS A 266 10.60 -8.17 -22.12
CA LYS A 266 11.17 -6.82 -22.37
C LYS A 266 11.39 -6.58 -23.84
#